data_AF-A0A4Q6B1P7-F1
#
_entry.id   AF-A0A4Q6B1P7-F1
#
_cell.length_a   1.000
_cell.length_b   1.000
_cell.length_c   1.000
_cell.angle_alpha   90.00
_cell.angle_beta   90.00
_cell.angle_gamma   90.00
#
_symmetry.space_group_name_H-M   'P 1'
#
loop_
_entity.id
_entity.type
_entity.pdbx_description
1 polymer ?
#
loop_
_entity_poly.entity_id
_entity_poly.type
_entity_poly.pdbx_seq_one_letter_code
_entity_poly.pdbx_strand_id
1 'polypeptide(L)'
;MKLKLLIAAGLMALSPLFCFAQGNSNGKGNKGKGNNSSKELKVKTNPQKHQVRKSGTVRVRQTGNNTTVRRQGPPSWAPAHGYRRNKHVYFQDYYTYYDPNRGYIYWNGSRWVSSSNVPGFLSKVDLSKSRVQILNDLDLARHPEDNYARYMRIYPAQRVSVVVPVPALR
;
A
#
# COMPACT_ATOMS: atom_id res chain seq x y z
N MET A 1 -9.08 48.65 47.14
CA MET A 1 -8.73 47.44 47.92
C MET A 1 -7.55 46.75 47.24
N LYS A 2 -6.39 46.70 47.91
CA LYS A 2 -5.15 46.08 47.41
C LYS A 2 -4.78 44.99 48.41
N LEU A 3 -4.75 43.72 47.99
CA LEU A 3 -4.36 42.60 48.86
C LEU A 3 -2.96 42.11 48.46
N LYS A 4 -2.04 42.20 49.41
CA LYS A 4 -0.70 41.60 49.36
C LYS A 4 -0.81 40.13 49.76
N LEU A 5 -0.07 39.24 49.10
CA LEU A 5 0.21 37.90 49.64
C LEU A 5 1.68 37.57 49.39
N LEU A 6 2.40 37.31 50.47
CA LEU A 6 3.79 36.85 50.57
C LEU A 6 3.77 35.70 51.58
N ILE A 7 4.16 34.49 51.20
CA ILE A 7 4.76 33.47 52.09
C ILE A 7 5.78 32.66 51.28
N ALA A 8 6.92 32.38 51.92
CA ALA A 8 8.14 31.75 51.41
C ALA A 8 8.39 30.36 52.07
N ALA A 9 9.51 29.73 51.67
CA ALA A 9 10.20 28.54 52.20
C ALA A 9 9.72 27.16 51.67
N GLY A 10 10.55 26.17 51.36
CA GLY A 10 12.01 25.98 51.43
C GLY A 10 12.36 24.47 51.51
N LEU A 11 13.48 24.02 50.90
CA LEU A 11 14.36 22.86 51.23
C LEU A 11 15.35 22.65 50.04
N MET A 12 16.66 22.97 50.10
CA MET A 12 17.80 22.23 50.70
C MET A 12 17.83 20.73 50.30
N ALA A 13 18.92 20.05 49.90
CA ALA A 13 20.32 20.26 49.51
C ALA A 13 20.75 18.91 48.86
N LEU A 14 21.80 18.75 48.05
CA LEU A 14 23.20 18.51 48.44
C LEU A 14 23.96 18.08 47.17
N SER A 15 25.18 18.60 46.97
CA SER A 15 26.16 18.09 46.00
C SER A 15 27.20 17.22 46.72
N PRO A 16 27.76 16.20 46.06
CA PRO A 16 29.22 16.01 46.02
C PRO A 16 29.70 15.67 44.58
N LEU A 17 30.72 16.34 44.03
CA LEU A 17 32.17 16.19 44.22
C LEU A 17 32.78 14.93 43.56
N PHE A 18 33.70 15.19 42.61
CA PHE A 18 34.86 14.39 42.19
C PHE A 18 34.56 13.03 41.50
N CYS A 19 35.32 12.52 40.52
CA CYS A 19 36.71 12.69 40.12
C CYS A 19 36.86 12.64 38.58
N PHE A 20 37.82 13.40 38.06
CA PHE A 20 38.57 13.00 36.87
C PHE A 20 39.65 12.00 37.28
N ALA A 21 39.79 10.88 36.56
CA ALA A 21 41.00 10.07 36.57
C ALA A 21 41.18 9.36 35.23
N GLN A 22 42.40 9.50 34.72
CA GLN A 22 42.94 9.10 33.43
C GLN A 22 43.41 7.64 33.48
N GLY A 23 43.17 6.87 32.41
CA GLY A 23 43.63 5.49 32.33
C GLY A 23 43.70 4.98 30.89
N ASN A 24 44.89 5.03 30.31
CA ASN A 24 45.25 4.40 29.05
C ASN A 24 45.59 2.93 29.31
N SER A 25 44.96 1.98 28.62
CA SER A 25 45.45 0.60 28.57
C SER A 25 45.21 -0.07 27.22
N ASN A 26 46.33 -0.50 26.63
CA ASN A 26 46.42 -1.39 25.48
C ASN A 26 46.28 -2.82 25.99
N GLY A 27 45.26 -3.55 25.52
CA GLY A 27 45.06 -4.97 25.81
C GLY A 27 45.07 -5.81 24.52
N LYS A 28 46.14 -6.57 24.31
CA LYS A 28 46.18 -7.72 23.40
C LYS A 28 45.71 -8.97 24.17
N GLY A 29 44.74 -9.71 23.63
CA GLY A 29 44.24 -10.98 24.18
C GLY A 29 43.41 -11.74 23.13
N ASN A 30 43.44 -13.06 23.18
CA ASN A 30 43.50 -13.96 22.02
C ASN A 30 42.28 -14.90 21.87
N LYS A 31 42.11 -15.45 20.65
CA LYS A 31 41.40 -16.71 20.25
C LYS A 31 39.88 -16.84 20.44
N GLY A 32 39.19 -16.92 19.29
CA GLY A 32 37.93 -17.63 19.10
C GLY A 32 37.79 -18.05 17.63
N LYS A 33 37.71 -19.35 17.39
CA LYS A 33 37.78 -20.04 16.09
C LYS A 33 36.39 -20.05 15.43
N GLY A 34 36.31 -19.73 14.14
CA GLY A 34 35.06 -19.83 13.37
C GLY A 34 35.30 -19.53 11.90
N ASN A 35 35.53 -20.57 11.11
CA ASN A 35 35.66 -20.48 9.65
C ASN A 35 34.30 -20.10 9.06
N ASN A 36 34.28 -19.20 8.07
CA ASN A 36 33.61 -19.38 6.78
C ASN A 36 33.89 -18.18 5.87
N SER A 37 34.32 -18.50 4.65
CA SER A 37 34.79 -17.62 3.59
C SER A 37 33.67 -16.74 3.01
N SER A 38 33.90 -15.43 2.91
CA SER A 38 33.45 -14.60 1.78
C SER A 38 34.16 -13.24 1.83
N LYS A 39 34.74 -12.84 0.68
CA LYS A 39 35.57 -11.65 0.52
C LYS A 39 34.70 -10.39 0.66
N GLU A 40 34.90 -9.65 1.75
CA GLU A 40 34.24 -8.38 2.04
C GLU A 40 34.92 -7.23 1.28
N LEU A 41 34.23 -6.66 0.28
CA LEU A 41 34.61 -5.37 -0.31
C LEU A 41 34.23 -4.27 0.69
N LYS A 42 35.25 -3.68 1.33
CA LYS A 42 35.13 -2.54 2.27
C LYS A 42 34.35 -1.38 1.64
N VAL A 43 33.11 -1.18 2.06
CA VAL A 43 32.42 0.11 1.93
C VAL A 43 32.53 0.82 3.27
N LYS A 44 33.37 1.88 3.33
CA LYS A 44 33.41 2.81 4.46
C LYS A 44 32.03 3.48 4.60
N THR A 45 31.22 3.02 5.54
CA THR A 45 30.02 3.73 5.97
C THR A 45 30.40 4.79 7.00
N ASN A 46 30.32 6.06 6.59
CA ASN A 46 30.36 7.22 7.48
C ASN A 46 28.98 7.34 8.16
N PRO A 47 28.85 7.34 9.51
CA PRO A 47 27.55 7.35 10.15
C PRO A 47 26.96 8.77 10.17
N GLN A 48 26.33 9.19 9.07
CA GLN A 48 25.51 10.40 9.07
C GLN A 48 24.11 10.09 9.58
N LYS A 49 23.92 10.42 10.87
CA LYS A 49 22.66 10.54 11.62
C LYS A 49 21.62 11.34 10.80
N HIS A 50 20.66 10.65 10.18
CA HIS A 50 19.54 11.31 9.49
C HIS A 50 18.32 11.35 10.39
N GLN A 51 17.97 12.56 10.83
CA GLN A 51 16.71 12.87 11.49
C GLN A 51 15.57 12.71 10.47
N VAL A 52 14.59 11.86 10.77
CA VAL A 52 13.39 11.68 9.94
C VAL A 52 12.51 12.91 10.08
N ARG A 53 12.53 13.78 9.07
CA ARG A 53 11.50 14.82 8.89
C ARG A 53 10.48 14.32 7.86
N LYS A 54 9.22 14.25 8.30
CA LYS A 54 8.03 13.95 7.50
C LYS A 54 7.88 14.96 6.36
N SER A 55 7.45 14.44 5.20
CA SER A 55 7.04 15.14 3.98
C SER A 55 8.18 15.74 3.11
N GLY A 56 8.35 15.17 1.92
CA GLY A 56 9.21 15.70 0.87
C GLY A 56 9.09 14.90 -0.42
N THR A 57 8.57 15.52 -1.48
CA THR A 57 8.52 14.98 -2.83
C THR A 57 9.94 14.71 -3.33
N VAL A 58 10.26 13.44 -3.64
CA VAL A 58 11.58 13.04 -4.16
C VAL A 58 11.62 13.33 -5.66
N ARG A 59 12.40 14.33 -6.08
CA ARG A 59 12.77 14.50 -7.50
C ARG A 59 14.03 13.66 -7.78
N VAL A 60 13.85 12.51 -8.41
CA VAL A 60 14.94 11.64 -8.87
C VAL A 60 15.37 12.12 -10.26
N ARG A 61 16.66 12.47 -10.43
CA ARG A 61 17.29 12.61 -11.75
C ARG A 61 17.42 11.21 -12.37
N GLN A 62 16.73 10.96 -13.47
CA GLN A 62 16.81 9.71 -14.20
C GLN A 62 18.00 9.76 -15.18
N THR A 63 19.04 9.00 -14.89
CA THR A 63 20.06 8.63 -15.88
C THR A 63 20.02 7.11 -16.01
N GLY A 64 19.70 6.63 -17.21
CA GLY A 64 19.71 5.20 -17.56
C GLY A 64 18.31 4.62 -17.75
N ASN A 65 18.09 4.01 -18.92
CA ASN A 65 16.87 3.32 -19.31
C ASN A 65 16.61 2.11 -18.40
N ASN A 66 16.04 2.36 -17.23
CA ASN A 66 15.48 1.34 -16.36
C ASN A 66 13.97 1.57 -16.35
N THR A 67 13.25 0.77 -17.14
CA THR A 67 11.78 0.77 -17.16
C THR A 67 11.29 0.23 -15.82
N THR A 68 11.25 1.09 -14.81
CA THR A 68 10.64 0.78 -13.52
C THR A 68 9.16 0.56 -13.77
N VAL A 69 8.76 -0.69 -14.02
CA VAL A 69 7.36 -1.10 -14.02
C VAL A 69 6.86 -0.88 -12.60
N ARG A 70 6.34 0.32 -12.35
CA ARG A 70 5.61 0.63 -11.13
C ARG A 70 4.40 -0.29 -11.12
N ARG A 71 4.51 -1.41 -10.40
CA ARG A 71 3.37 -2.26 -10.09
C ARG A 71 2.37 -1.35 -9.40
N GLN A 72 1.31 -0.97 -10.13
CA GLN A 72 0.21 -0.23 -9.53
C GLN A 72 -0.28 -1.05 -8.35
N GLY A 73 -0.40 -0.40 -7.20
CA GLY A 73 -0.94 -1.04 -6.01
C GLY A 73 -2.32 -1.63 -6.29
N PRO A 74 -2.82 -2.53 -5.43
CA PRO A 74 -4.17 -3.03 -5.57
C PRO A 74 -5.15 -1.84 -5.60
N PRO A 75 -6.25 -1.92 -6.37
CA PRO A 75 -7.21 -0.84 -6.45
C PRO A 75 -7.81 -0.53 -5.07
N SER A 76 -8.28 0.70 -4.85
CA SER A 76 -8.68 1.16 -3.50
C SER A 76 -9.75 0.31 -2.81
N TRP A 77 -10.62 -0.36 -3.57
CA TRP A 77 -11.64 -1.26 -3.05
C TRP A 77 -11.11 -2.65 -2.67
N ALA A 78 -9.94 -3.05 -3.20
CA ALA A 78 -9.41 -4.40 -3.04
C ALA A 78 -9.25 -4.85 -1.58
N PRO A 79 -8.75 -4.01 -0.65
CA PRO A 79 -8.61 -4.40 0.75
C PRO A 79 -9.94 -4.77 1.42
N ALA A 80 -11.05 -4.13 1.03
CA ALA A 80 -12.37 -4.39 1.62
C ALA A 80 -12.94 -5.77 1.22
N HIS A 81 -12.48 -6.30 0.08
CA HIS A 81 -13.10 -7.45 -0.58
C HIS A 81 -12.24 -8.71 -0.59
N GLY A 82 -11.11 -8.72 0.12
CA GLY A 82 -10.20 -9.88 0.14
C GLY A 82 -9.60 -10.19 -1.24
N TYR A 83 -9.41 -9.16 -2.07
CA TYR A 83 -8.91 -9.27 -3.43
C TYR A 83 -7.60 -10.06 -3.53
N ARG A 84 -7.51 -10.89 -4.56
CA ARG A 84 -6.30 -11.64 -4.91
C ARG A 84 -5.87 -11.27 -6.32
N ARG A 85 -4.58 -10.97 -6.50
CA ARG A 85 -4.02 -10.55 -7.80
C ARG A 85 -4.11 -11.62 -8.90
N ASN A 86 -4.41 -12.86 -8.54
CA ASN A 86 -4.56 -13.98 -9.47
C ASN A 86 -6.03 -14.30 -9.81
N LYS A 87 -6.97 -13.41 -9.51
CA LYS A 87 -8.40 -13.63 -9.72
C LYS A 87 -9.09 -12.43 -10.33
N HIS A 88 -10.07 -12.69 -11.18
CA HIS A 88 -11.05 -11.69 -11.59
C HIS A 88 -12.02 -11.40 -10.46
N VAL A 89 -12.54 -10.19 -10.48
CA VAL A 89 -13.61 -9.75 -9.59
C VAL A 89 -14.80 -9.32 -10.42
N TYR A 90 -16.01 -9.70 -10.03
CA TYR A 90 -17.25 -9.28 -10.65
C TYR A 90 -18.01 -8.37 -9.69
N PHE A 91 -18.29 -7.14 -10.13
CA PHE A 91 -19.17 -6.18 -9.48
C PHE A 91 -20.60 -6.40 -9.99
N GLN A 92 -21.32 -7.30 -9.34
CA GLN A 92 -22.61 -7.80 -9.84
C GLN A 92 -23.66 -6.69 -10.03
N ASP A 93 -23.67 -5.68 -9.16
CA ASP A 93 -24.65 -4.58 -9.22
C ASP A 93 -24.39 -3.61 -10.37
N TYR A 94 -23.23 -3.73 -11.03
CA TYR A 94 -22.77 -2.81 -12.06
C TYR A 94 -22.36 -3.52 -13.35
N TYR A 95 -22.62 -4.83 -13.46
CA TYR A 95 -22.25 -5.67 -14.60
C TYR A 95 -20.81 -5.44 -15.09
N THR A 96 -19.90 -5.20 -14.15
CA THR A 96 -18.53 -4.79 -14.42
C THR A 96 -17.58 -5.79 -13.82
N TYR A 97 -16.52 -6.13 -14.54
CA TYR A 97 -15.43 -6.95 -14.04
C TYR A 97 -14.22 -6.09 -13.71
N TYR A 98 -13.38 -6.61 -12.82
CA TYR A 98 -12.01 -6.16 -12.68
C TYR A 98 -11.06 -7.31 -12.94
N ASP A 99 -10.16 -7.07 -13.87
CA ASP A 99 -9.11 -7.96 -14.30
C ASP A 99 -7.75 -7.38 -13.83
N PRO A 100 -6.93 -8.16 -13.10
CA PRO A 100 -5.63 -7.71 -12.63
C PRO A 100 -4.64 -7.24 -13.71
N ASN A 101 -4.79 -7.71 -14.94
CA ASN A 101 -3.93 -7.42 -16.09
C ASN A 101 -4.54 -6.37 -17.04
N ARG A 102 -5.87 -6.30 -17.13
CA ARG A 102 -6.61 -5.44 -18.10
C ARG A 102 -7.34 -4.25 -17.45
N GLY A 103 -7.50 -4.25 -16.13
CA GLY A 103 -8.27 -3.26 -15.40
C GLY A 103 -9.77 -3.55 -15.40
N TYR A 104 -10.59 -2.51 -15.40
CA TYR A 104 -12.04 -2.62 -15.42
C TYR A 104 -12.54 -3.03 -16.79
N ILE A 105 -13.41 -4.04 -16.86
CA ILE A 105 -14.06 -4.50 -18.09
C ILE A 105 -15.56 -4.30 -17.93
N TYR A 106 -16.17 -3.50 -18.81
CA TYR A 106 -17.56 -3.09 -18.68
C TYR A 106 -18.24 -2.92 -20.04
N TRP A 107 -19.56 -2.95 -20.03
CA TRP A 107 -20.35 -2.69 -21.23
C TRP A 107 -20.39 -1.20 -21.55
N ASN A 108 -20.10 -0.85 -22.80
CA ASN A 108 -20.22 0.51 -23.29
C ASN A 108 -21.19 0.57 -24.48
N GLY A 109 -22.46 0.35 -24.19
CA GLY A 109 -23.58 0.45 -25.15
C GLY A 109 -23.66 -0.69 -26.16
N SER A 110 -22.58 -0.96 -26.90
CA SER A 110 -22.54 -1.93 -28.01
C SER A 110 -21.46 -3.01 -27.88
N ARG A 111 -20.47 -2.79 -27.02
CA ARG A 111 -19.35 -3.72 -26.82
C ARG A 111 -18.81 -3.67 -25.41
N TRP A 112 -18.15 -4.75 -25.02
CA TRP A 112 -17.26 -4.77 -23.87
C TRP A 112 -16.01 -3.95 -24.15
N VAL A 113 -15.57 -3.16 -23.17
CA VAL A 113 -14.34 -2.38 -23.23
C VAL A 113 -13.56 -2.55 -21.94
N SER A 114 -12.24 -2.41 -22.02
CA SER A 114 -11.35 -2.40 -20.85
C SER A 114 -10.79 -1.00 -20.56
N SER A 115 -10.52 -0.71 -19.30
CA SER A 115 -9.94 0.56 -18.85
C SER A 115 -9.10 0.35 -17.59
N SER A 116 -7.89 0.91 -17.56
CA SER A 116 -7.08 0.95 -16.33
C SER A 116 -7.69 1.86 -15.26
N ASN A 117 -8.50 2.83 -15.68
CA ASN A 117 -9.18 3.78 -14.79
C ASN A 117 -10.60 3.31 -14.46
N VAL A 118 -11.09 3.73 -13.30
CA VAL A 118 -12.47 3.49 -12.87
C VAL A 118 -13.45 4.11 -13.90
N PRO A 119 -14.42 3.35 -14.44
CA PRO A 119 -15.43 3.88 -15.35
C PRO A 119 -16.23 5.03 -14.73
N GLY A 120 -16.64 6.02 -15.53
CA GLY A 120 -17.31 7.23 -15.02
C GLY A 120 -18.63 6.97 -14.27
N PHE A 121 -19.37 5.89 -14.61
CA PHE A 121 -20.57 5.51 -13.85
C PHE A 121 -20.23 4.86 -12.49
N LEU A 122 -19.06 4.23 -12.36
CA LEU A 122 -18.55 3.67 -11.11
C LEU A 122 -17.81 4.69 -10.25
N SER A 123 -17.33 5.81 -10.82
CA SER A 123 -16.56 6.79 -10.05
C SER A 123 -17.37 7.49 -8.96
N LYS A 124 -18.71 7.40 -9.02
CA LYS A 124 -19.64 7.95 -8.02
C LYS A 124 -20.07 6.93 -6.97
N VAL A 125 -19.58 5.69 -7.08
CA VAL A 125 -19.97 4.56 -6.23
C VAL A 125 -18.90 4.32 -5.17
N ASP A 126 -19.33 4.05 -3.94
CA ASP A 126 -18.45 3.50 -2.92
C ASP A 126 -18.17 2.01 -3.20
N LEU A 127 -17.13 1.76 -4.01
CA LEU A 127 -16.71 0.41 -4.39
C LEU A 127 -16.29 -0.44 -3.17
N SER A 128 -15.90 0.18 -2.06
CA SER A 128 -15.53 -0.57 -0.84
C SER A 128 -16.74 -1.23 -0.16
N LYS A 129 -17.94 -0.69 -0.36
CA LYS A 129 -19.21 -1.22 0.17
C LYS A 129 -20.05 -1.97 -0.86
N SER A 130 -19.58 -2.00 -2.09
CA SER A 130 -20.29 -2.67 -3.18
C SER A 130 -20.23 -4.18 -3.02
N ARG A 131 -21.28 -4.89 -3.46
CA ARG A 131 -21.23 -6.34 -3.49
C ARG A 131 -20.32 -6.77 -4.65
N VAL A 132 -19.39 -7.68 -4.35
CA VAL A 132 -18.49 -8.25 -5.35
C VAL A 132 -18.44 -9.76 -5.24
N GLN A 133 -18.02 -10.42 -6.32
CA GLN A 133 -17.71 -11.84 -6.35
C GLN A 133 -16.30 -12.06 -6.88
N ILE A 134 -15.50 -12.84 -6.14
CA ILE A 134 -14.20 -13.29 -6.62
C ILE A 134 -14.44 -14.54 -7.48
N LEU A 135 -14.10 -14.45 -8.76
CA LEU A 135 -14.33 -15.53 -9.72
C LEU A 135 -13.22 -16.57 -9.57
N ASN A 136 -13.46 -17.59 -8.74
CA ASN A 136 -12.47 -18.62 -8.45
C ASN A 136 -12.29 -19.63 -9.59
N ASP A 137 -13.33 -19.82 -10.41
CA ASP A 137 -13.45 -20.77 -11.50
C ASP A 137 -12.90 -20.27 -12.84
N LEU A 138 -12.52 -18.99 -12.92
CA LEU A 138 -11.99 -18.37 -14.12
C LEU A 138 -10.48 -18.12 -14.01
N ASP A 139 -9.74 -18.59 -15.02
CA ASP A 139 -8.31 -18.32 -15.17
C ASP A 139 -8.08 -16.90 -15.71
N LEU A 140 -7.03 -16.21 -15.24
CA LEU A 140 -6.62 -14.87 -15.66
C LEU A 140 -6.41 -14.72 -17.17
N ALA A 141 -6.05 -15.80 -17.86
CA ALA A 141 -5.90 -15.79 -19.32
C ALA A 141 -7.24 -15.64 -20.05
N ARG A 142 -8.36 -16.02 -19.42
CA ARG A 142 -9.70 -15.98 -20.01
C ARG A 142 -10.35 -14.62 -19.82
N HIS A 143 -11.30 -14.32 -20.70
CA HIS A 143 -12.08 -13.09 -20.69
C HIS A 143 -13.34 -13.29 -19.84
N PRO A 144 -13.51 -12.55 -18.72
CA PRO A 144 -14.67 -12.74 -17.85
C PRO A 144 -16.00 -12.37 -18.52
N GLU A 145 -15.97 -11.44 -19.47
CA GLU A 145 -17.13 -11.00 -20.25
C GLU A 145 -17.76 -12.11 -21.11
N ASP A 146 -16.97 -13.11 -21.53
CA ASP A 146 -17.47 -14.27 -22.29
C ASP A 146 -18.48 -15.09 -21.48
N ASN A 147 -18.44 -15.01 -20.15
CA ASN A 147 -19.31 -15.73 -19.23
C ASN A 147 -20.40 -14.82 -18.62
N TYR A 148 -20.65 -13.64 -19.20
CA TYR A 148 -21.60 -12.67 -18.69
C TYR A 148 -22.98 -13.25 -18.35
N ALA A 149 -23.60 -13.95 -19.32
CA ALA A 149 -24.93 -14.53 -19.15
C ALA A 149 -25.00 -15.49 -17.95
N ARG A 150 -23.92 -16.23 -17.69
CA ARG A 150 -23.82 -17.12 -16.52
C ARG A 150 -23.70 -16.32 -15.23
N TYR A 151 -22.77 -15.36 -15.17
CA TYR A 151 -22.49 -14.61 -13.95
C TYR A 151 -23.65 -13.74 -13.49
N MET A 152 -24.33 -13.05 -14.41
CA MET A 152 -25.51 -12.25 -14.03
C MET A 152 -26.65 -13.11 -13.49
N ARG A 153 -26.75 -14.38 -13.91
CA ARG A 153 -27.80 -15.31 -13.47
C ARG A 153 -27.51 -15.86 -12.07
N ILE A 154 -26.27 -16.26 -11.81
CA ILE A 154 -25.89 -16.83 -10.50
C ILE A 154 -25.58 -15.76 -9.45
N TYR A 155 -25.25 -14.54 -9.89
CA TYR A 155 -25.03 -13.37 -9.05
C TYR A 155 -25.90 -12.21 -9.55
N PRO A 156 -27.22 -12.24 -9.28
CA PRO A 156 -28.14 -11.23 -9.77
C PRO A 156 -27.84 -9.85 -9.17
N ALA A 157 -27.92 -8.84 -10.03
CA ALA A 157 -27.78 -7.43 -9.65
C ALA A 157 -28.95 -6.96 -8.78
N GLN A 158 -28.66 -6.09 -7.83
CA GLN A 158 -29.66 -5.34 -7.08
C GLN A 158 -29.85 -3.95 -7.68
N ARG A 159 -30.95 -3.29 -7.30
CA ARG A 159 -31.19 -1.90 -7.72
C ARG A 159 -30.15 -0.98 -7.10
N VAL A 160 -29.55 -0.15 -7.94
CA VAL A 160 -28.59 0.90 -7.55
C VAL A 160 -29.06 2.26 -8.08
N SER A 161 -28.53 3.35 -7.51
CA SER A 161 -28.94 4.72 -7.85
C SER A 161 -28.26 5.27 -9.11
N VAL A 162 -27.27 4.57 -9.66
CA VAL A 162 -26.54 4.99 -10.86
C VAL A 162 -27.10 4.30 -12.10
N VAL A 163 -27.06 5.00 -13.23
CA VAL A 163 -27.41 4.42 -14.52
C VAL A 163 -26.27 3.49 -14.95
N VAL A 164 -26.56 2.19 -15.02
CA VAL A 164 -25.59 1.15 -15.39
C VAL A 164 -25.86 0.68 -16.83
N PRO A 165 -24.87 0.69 -17.72
CA PRO A 165 -25.00 0.05 -19.03
C PRO A 165 -25.14 -1.47 -18.86
N VAL A 166 -26.21 -2.05 -19.41
CA VAL A 166 -26.47 -3.50 -19.34
C VAL A 166 -26.26 -4.14 -20.71
N PRO A 167 -25.38 -5.14 -20.84
CA PRO A 167 -25.28 -5.92 -22.07
C PRO A 167 -26.58 -6.65 -22.39
N ALA A 168 -26.91 -6.74 -23.67
CA ALA A 168 -27.94 -7.65 -24.14
C ALA A 168 -27.47 -9.11 -23.97
N LEU A 169 -28.38 -10.00 -23.58
CA LEU A 169 -28.16 -11.43 -23.73
C LEU A 169 -28.14 -11.77 -25.22
N ARG A 170 -27.08 -12.46 -25.66
CA ARG A 170 -26.99 -13.04 -26.99
C ARG A 170 -27.28 -14.54 -26.93
#